data_AF-A0A8H9W690-F1
#
_entry.id   AF-A0A8H9W690-F1
#
_cell.length_a   1.000
_cell.length_b   1.000
_cell.length_c   1.000
_cell.angle_alpha   90.00
_cell.angle_beta   90.00
_cell.angle_gamma   90.00
#
_symmetry.space_group_name_H-M   'P 1'
#
loop_
_entity.id
_entity.type
_entity.pdbx_description
1 polymer ?
#
loop_
_entity_poly.entity_id
_entity_poly.type
_entity_poly.pdbx_seq_one_letter_code
_entity_poly.pdbx_strand_id
1 'polypeptide(L)'
;MTAQPVLKTDLMQTRKVKPCLVSSELNRELNEELNEELNKELISELNKELSKELKKSTQSKFSKAAEHYNTHANVQKHAATDLFKLIKPGFNKNKVCVDLGAGPLVNTHTLQSMFSSVVAIDLSLNMLQSSDLTTTKICADMDNLPLQANSVDVIYSNFAVQWSANFSTLMQSLYSILKPGGQAYISTVVEGSLNEIKTAFAALDSNSHINTFNSELHINQSVQKAGFTINSAKKRIYTDEYTTPLKAIASIKAIGATTQNHTNTRQGLLTKSALQKVCSAYPLINNKACVSYHVVLLSLEKD
;
A
#
# COMPACT_ATOMS: atom_id res chain seq x y z
N MET A 1 90.58 -24.03 -6.64
CA MET A 1 90.94 -23.55 -7.99
C MET A 1 89.73 -23.66 -8.88
N THR A 2 89.40 -22.54 -9.50
CA THR A 2 88.43 -22.30 -10.57
C THR A 2 88.55 -23.27 -11.74
N ALA A 3 87.40 -23.65 -12.33
CA ALA A 3 87.12 -23.49 -13.77
C ALA A 3 85.79 -24.20 -14.15
N GLN A 4 84.87 -23.46 -14.76
CA GLN A 4 83.89 -24.01 -15.71
C GLN A 4 84.62 -24.47 -16.99
N PRO A 5 84.03 -25.32 -17.85
CA PRO A 5 83.20 -24.78 -18.95
C PRO A 5 82.00 -25.64 -19.42
N VAL A 6 80.95 -24.91 -19.85
CA VAL A 6 80.18 -24.98 -21.13
C VAL A 6 79.38 -26.24 -21.55
N LEU A 7 78.07 -25.98 -21.68
CA LEU A 7 76.99 -26.50 -22.56
C LEU A 7 77.13 -27.88 -23.26
N LYS A 8 76.10 -28.71 -23.05
CA LYS A 8 75.33 -29.33 -24.16
C LYS A 8 73.83 -29.25 -23.87
N THR A 9 73.13 -28.76 -24.88
CA THR A 9 71.68 -28.68 -25.07
C THR A 9 71.05 -30.07 -25.20
N ASP A 10 69.95 -30.31 -24.48
CA ASP A 10 68.93 -31.29 -24.88
C ASP A 10 67.53 -30.74 -24.60
N LEU A 11 66.67 -30.86 -25.61
CA LEU A 11 65.34 -30.29 -25.68
C LEU A 11 64.40 -30.89 -24.63
N MET A 12 63.84 -30.04 -23.76
CA MET A 12 62.70 -30.40 -22.93
C MET A 12 61.44 -30.56 -23.80
N GLN A 13 60.90 -31.78 -23.86
CA GLN A 13 59.51 -32.01 -24.25
C GLN A 13 58.58 -31.36 -23.21
N THR A 14 57.87 -30.32 -23.63
CA THR A 14 56.82 -29.69 -22.83
C THR A 14 55.64 -30.67 -22.68
N ARG A 15 55.46 -31.21 -21.47
CA ARG A 15 54.20 -31.86 -21.08
C ARG A 15 53.09 -30.80 -21.13
N LYS A 16 52.20 -30.89 -22.12
CA LYS A 16 50.93 -30.14 -22.15
C LYS A 16 50.15 -30.45 -20.86
N VAL A 17 50.08 -29.48 -19.96
CA VAL A 17 49.11 -29.48 -18.86
C VAL A 17 47.73 -29.37 -19.52
N LYS A 18 46.87 -30.36 -19.31
CA LYS A 18 45.46 -30.30 -19.73
C LYS A 18 44.81 -29.06 -19.09
N PRO A 19 44.05 -28.24 -19.82
CA PRO A 19 43.27 -27.16 -19.22
C PRO A 19 42.34 -27.77 -18.18
N CYS A 20 42.39 -27.23 -16.96
CA CYS A 20 41.57 -27.63 -15.84
C CYS A 20 40.08 -27.40 -16.15
N LEU A 21 39.28 -28.47 -16.23
CA LEU A 21 37.81 -28.40 -16.43
C LEU A 21 37.07 -27.77 -15.24
N VAL A 22 37.75 -27.60 -14.09
CA VAL A 22 37.18 -27.01 -12.88
C VAL A 22 36.90 -25.51 -13.03
N SER A 23 37.63 -24.80 -13.91
CA SER A 23 37.38 -23.36 -14.11
C SER A 23 36.12 -23.07 -14.93
N SER A 24 35.71 -23.97 -15.83
CA SER A 24 34.50 -23.78 -16.64
C SER A 24 33.21 -24.04 -15.87
N GLU A 25 33.19 -25.00 -14.96
CA GLU A 25 32.03 -25.28 -14.11
C GLU A 25 31.86 -24.22 -13.03
N LEU A 26 32.96 -23.82 -12.36
CA LEU A 26 32.93 -22.74 -11.37
C LEU A 26 32.55 -21.39 -12.00
N ASN A 27 33.03 -21.10 -13.22
CA ASN A 27 32.61 -19.91 -13.95
C ASN A 27 31.15 -20.00 -14.41
N ARG A 28 30.61 -21.20 -14.67
CA ARG A 28 29.20 -21.36 -15.04
C ARG A 28 28.30 -21.12 -13.84
N GLU A 29 28.61 -21.73 -12.69
CA GLU A 29 27.87 -21.55 -11.44
C GLU A 29 27.93 -20.09 -10.97
N LEU A 30 29.10 -19.46 -11.00
CA LEU A 30 29.24 -18.04 -10.64
C LEU A 30 28.48 -17.12 -11.61
N ASN A 31 28.44 -17.45 -12.91
CA ASN A 31 27.64 -16.70 -13.88
C ASN A 31 26.13 -16.94 -13.70
N GLU A 32 25.71 -18.14 -13.30
CA GLU A 32 24.31 -18.45 -13.00
C GLU A 32 23.82 -17.71 -11.74
N GLU A 33 24.62 -17.71 -10.67
CA GLU A 33 24.33 -16.96 -9.43
C GLU A 33 24.33 -15.44 -9.67
N LEU A 34 25.31 -14.91 -10.41
CA LEU A 34 25.38 -13.49 -10.74
C LEU A 34 24.21 -13.07 -11.66
N ASN A 35 23.80 -13.93 -12.59
CA ASN A 35 22.61 -13.69 -13.42
C ASN A 35 21.32 -13.75 -12.60
N GLU A 36 21.22 -14.63 -11.60
CA GLU A 36 20.08 -14.65 -10.67
C GLU A 36 20.00 -13.39 -9.82
N GLU A 37 21.12 -12.92 -9.24
CA GLU A 37 21.16 -11.68 -8.46
C GLU A 37 20.84 -10.46 -9.31
N LEU A 38 21.44 -10.37 -10.51
CA LEU A 38 21.17 -9.26 -11.45
C LEU A 38 19.70 -9.28 -11.92
N ASN A 39 19.12 -10.45 -12.14
CA ASN A 39 17.70 -10.57 -12.45
C ASN A 39 16.81 -10.16 -11.26
N LYS A 40 17.17 -10.53 -10.03
CA LYS A 40 16.44 -10.10 -8.81
C LYS A 40 16.51 -8.59 -8.64
N GLU A 41 17.66 -7.98 -8.88
CA GLU A 41 17.87 -6.53 -8.80
C GLU A 41 17.08 -5.80 -9.89
N LEU A 42 17.14 -6.26 -11.14
CA LEU A 42 16.38 -5.69 -12.26
C LEU A 42 14.86 -5.81 -12.05
N ILE A 43 14.38 -6.96 -11.56
CA ILE A 43 12.97 -7.16 -11.21
C ILE A 43 12.56 -6.22 -10.06
N SER A 44 13.43 -6.04 -9.06
CA SER A 44 13.21 -5.09 -7.96
C SER A 44 13.09 -3.65 -8.46
N GLU A 45 14.00 -3.22 -9.33
CA GLU A 45 13.96 -1.88 -9.96
C GLU A 45 12.70 -1.69 -10.82
N LEU A 46 12.35 -2.68 -11.63
CA LEU A 46 11.14 -2.64 -12.47
C LEU A 46 9.86 -2.56 -11.61
N ASN A 47 9.79 -3.33 -10.53
CA ASN A 47 8.68 -3.27 -9.57
C ASN A 47 8.61 -1.91 -8.87
N LYS A 48 9.77 -1.31 -8.58
CA LYS A 48 9.86 0.02 -7.97
C LYS A 48 9.36 1.12 -8.91
N GLU A 49 9.78 1.08 -10.19
CA GLU A 49 9.27 1.99 -11.23
C GLU A 49 7.76 1.81 -11.45
N LEU A 50 7.27 0.57 -11.57
CA LEU A 50 5.84 0.27 -11.73
C LEU A 50 5.02 0.78 -10.53
N SER A 51 5.49 0.55 -9.31
CA SER A 51 4.88 1.06 -8.07
C SER A 51 4.82 2.60 -8.07
N LYS A 52 5.89 3.26 -8.50
CA LYS A 52 5.96 4.72 -8.58
C LYS A 52 4.96 5.29 -9.59
N GLU A 53 4.80 4.66 -10.75
CA GLU A 53 3.77 5.04 -11.74
C GLU A 53 2.36 4.85 -11.19
N LEU A 54 2.12 3.73 -10.51
CA LEU A 54 0.85 3.44 -9.85
C LEU A 54 0.46 4.50 -8.83
N LYS A 55 1.44 4.94 -8.03
CA LYS A 55 1.25 6.00 -7.03
C LYS A 55 1.01 7.36 -7.66
N LYS A 56 1.70 7.72 -8.74
CA LYS A 56 1.40 8.96 -9.49
C LYS A 56 -0.03 8.97 -10.03
N SER A 57 -0.49 7.84 -10.58
CA SER A 57 -1.88 7.69 -11.04
C SER A 57 -2.87 7.87 -9.88
N THR A 58 -2.57 7.27 -8.74
CA THR A 58 -3.36 7.35 -7.50
C THR A 58 -3.41 8.78 -6.96
N GLN A 59 -2.27 9.46 -6.88
CA GLN A 59 -2.16 10.86 -6.50
C GLN A 59 -3.02 11.75 -7.41
N SER A 60 -2.97 11.56 -8.74
CA SER A 60 -3.78 12.33 -9.68
C SER A 60 -5.28 12.11 -9.49
N LYS A 61 -5.71 10.86 -9.24
CA LYS A 61 -7.11 10.52 -8.95
C LYS A 61 -7.57 11.19 -7.65
N PHE A 62 -6.78 11.14 -6.59
CA PHE A 62 -7.11 11.79 -5.32
C PHE A 62 -7.15 13.32 -5.45
N SER A 63 -6.16 13.93 -6.10
CA SER A 63 -6.14 15.38 -6.32
C SER A 63 -7.40 15.88 -7.05
N LYS A 64 -7.95 15.09 -7.99
CA LYS A 64 -9.22 15.41 -8.67
C LYS A 64 -10.46 15.16 -7.81
N ALA A 65 -10.39 14.18 -6.90
CA ALA A 65 -11.49 13.82 -6.02
C ALA A 65 -11.67 14.77 -4.83
N ALA A 66 -10.66 15.60 -4.51
CA ALA A 66 -10.64 16.44 -3.31
C ALA A 66 -11.93 17.25 -3.10
N GLU A 67 -12.45 17.90 -4.15
CA GLU A 67 -13.69 18.72 -4.09
C GLU A 67 -14.96 17.92 -3.80
N HIS A 68 -14.98 16.63 -4.14
CA HIS A 68 -16.16 15.76 -4.02
C HIS A 68 -15.98 14.63 -3.00
N TYR A 69 -14.83 14.55 -2.34
CA TYR A 69 -14.53 13.50 -1.38
C TYR A 69 -15.51 13.54 -0.20
N ASN A 70 -15.78 14.74 0.30
CA ASN A 70 -16.58 14.93 1.50
C ASN A 70 -18.07 14.52 1.32
N THR A 71 -18.59 14.56 0.08
CA THR A 71 -19.97 14.20 -0.25
C THR A 71 -20.18 12.71 -0.50
N HIS A 72 -19.11 11.95 -0.77
CA HIS A 72 -19.19 10.53 -1.12
C HIS A 72 -18.51 9.59 -0.12
N ALA A 73 -17.76 10.11 0.86
CA ALA A 73 -16.99 9.32 1.82
C ALA A 73 -17.78 8.87 3.07
N ASN A 74 -18.99 8.32 2.91
CA ASN A 74 -19.84 7.94 4.04
C ASN A 74 -19.26 6.75 4.83
N VAL A 75 -18.86 5.69 4.14
CA VAL A 75 -18.22 4.52 4.76
C VAL A 75 -16.95 4.91 5.53
N GLN A 76 -16.15 5.81 4.99
CA GLN A 76 -14.93 6.31 5.62
C GLN A 76 -15.23 7.05 6.92
N LYS A 77 -16.34 7.81 6.99
CA LYS A 77 -16.81 8.49 8.21
C LYS A 77 -17.28 7.50 9.27
N HIS A 78 -18.01 6.46 8.87
CA HIS A 78 -18.42 5.40 9.80
C HIS A 78 -17.22 4.63 10.36
N ALA A 79 -16.28 4.25 9.51
CA ALA A 79 -15.04 3.60 9.93
C ALA A 79 -14.21 4.50 10.85
N ALA A 80 -14.07 5.80 10.53
CA ALA A 80 -13.39 6.75 11.40
C ALA A 80 -14.07 6.85 12.77
N THR A 81 -15.41 6.92 12.80
CA THR A 81 -16.18 6.96 14.05
C THR A 81 -15.89 5.76 14.94
N ASP A 82 -15.83 4.55 14.36
CA ASP A 82 -15.50 3.34 15.13
C ASP A 82 -14.02 3.26 15.50
N LEU A 83 -13.12 3.76 14.65
CA LEU A 83 -11.69 3.80 14.91
C LEU A 83 -11.35 4.77 16.05
N PHE A 84 -11.96 5.96 16.07
CA PHE A 84 -11.79 6.94 17.16
C PHE A 84 -12.21 6.38 18.53
N LYS A 85 -13.20 5.49 18.59
CA LYS A 85 -13.61 4.83 19.85
C LYS A 85 -12.52 3.93 20.44
N LEU A 86 -11.52 3.52 19.65
CA LEU A 86 -10.39 2.74 20.14
C LEU A 86 -9.36 3.62 20.86
N ILE A 87 -9.35 4.93 20.61
CA ILE A 87 -8.43 5.87 21.26
C ILE A 87 -8.92 6.11 22.70
N LYS A 88 -8.13 5.69 23.68
CA LYS A 88 -8.47 5.89 25.09
C LYS A 88 -8.46 7.39 25.43
N PRO A 89 -9.52 7.91 26.08
CA PRO A 89 -9.56 9.31 26.50
C PRO A 89 -8.55 9.59 27.62
N GLY A 90 -8.05 10.82 27.69
CA GLY A 90 -7.31 11.33 28.87
C GLY A 90 -5.77 11.27 28.83
N PHE A 91 -5.14 10.63 27.84
CA PHE A 91 -3.67 10.42 27.82
C PHE A 91 -2.89 11.19 26.73
N ASN A 92 -3.53 12.12 26.01
CA ASN A 92 -3.08 12.49 24.67
C ASN A 92 -2.58 13.94 24.49
N LYS A 93 -2.75 14.81 25.49
CA LYS A 93 -2.51 16.25 25.35
C LYS A 93 -1.03 16.67 25.23
N ASN A 94 -0.07 15.76 25.41
CA ASN A 94 1.37 16.05 25.25
C ASN A 94 2.01 15.17 24.16
N LYS A 95 1.20 14.46 23.37
CA LYS A 95 1.64 13.47 22.39
C LYS A 95 1.59 14.03 20.97
N VAL A 96 2.55 13.63 20.15
CA VAL A 96 2.59 13.90 18.72
C VAL A 96 1.81 12.81 17.98
N CYS A 97 0.75 13.20 17.28
CA CYS A 97 -0.05 12.31 16.44
C CYS A 97 0.26 12.54 14.96
N VAL A 98 0.44 11.47 14.20
CA VAL A 98 0.46 11.50 12.73
C VAL A 98 -0.90 11.07 12.21
N ASP A 99 -1.54 11.90 11.39
CA ASP A 99 -2.68 11.50 10.55
C ASP A 99 -2.13 11.04 9.19
N LEU A 100 -2.01 9.73 8.99
CA LEU A 100 -1.39 9.11 7.82
C LEU A 100 -2.44 8.80 6.74
N GLY A 101 -2.27 9.41 5.57
CA GLY A 101 -3.29 9.45 4.54
C GLY A 101 -4.44 10.36 4.94
N ALA A 102 -4.10 11.57 5.39
CA ALA A 102 -5.03 12.52 6.01
C ALA A 102 -6.14 12.98 5.05
N GLY A 103 -5.95 12.81 3.73
CA GLY A 103 -6.89 13.26 2.71
C GLY A 103 -7.24 14.74 2.90
N PRO A 104 -8.53 15.13 2.82
CA PRO A 104 -8.96 16.51 2.99
C PRO A 104 -9.01 16.99 4.44
N LEU A 105 -8.22 16.37 5.33
CA LEU A 105 -8.05 16.75 6.73
C LEU A 105 -9.30 16.61 7.63
N VAL A 106 -10.27 15.82 7.20
CA VAL A 106 -11.53 15.59 7.95
C VAL A 106 -11.26 14.97 9.32
N ASN A 107 -10.41 13.95 9.38
CA ASN A 107 -10.04 13.30 10.64
C ASN A 107 -9.04 14.13 11.44
N THR A 108 -8.16 14.86 10.74
CA THR A 108 -7.17 15.76 11.33
C THR A 108 -7.81 16.77 12.27
N HIS A 109 -8.94 17.37 11.87
CA HIS A 109 -9.70 18.30 12.71
C HIS A 109 -10.05 17.68 14.07
N THR A 110 -10.58 16.46 14.07
CA THR A 110 -10.91 15.73 15.32
C THR A 110 -9.65 15.40 16.12
N LEU A 111 -8.57 14.97 15.46
CA LEU A 111 -7.30 14.66 16.12
C LEU A 111 -6.71 15.88 16.83
N GLN A 112 -6.83 17.09 16.27
CA GLN A 112 -6.34 18.32 16.92
C GLN A 112 -7.05 18.64 18.24
N SER A 113 -8.27 18.12 18.46
CA SER A 113 -8.95 18.24 19.75
C SER A 113 -8.45 17.24 20.80
N MET A 114 -7.78 16.17 20.36
CA MET A 114 -7.31 15.07 21.20
C MET A 114 -5.82 15.15 21.54
N PHE A 115 -5.00 15.69 20.62
CA PHE A 115 -3.54 15.71 20.70
C PHE A 115 -3.00 17.15 20.66
N SER A 116 -1.86 17.42 21.32
CA SER A 116 -1.23 18.76 21.27
C SER A 116 -0.68 19.09 19.90
N SER A 117 -0.15 18.10 19.19
CA SER A 117 0.47 18.26 17.89
C SER A 117 -0.04 17.18 16.95
N VAL A 118 -0.51 17.60 15.78
CA VAL A 118 -0.94 16.70 14.72
C VAL A 118 -0.13 17.01 13.46
N VAL A 119 0.47 15.98 12.89
CA VAL A 119 1.15 16.05 11.59
C VAL A 119 0.30 15.30 10.58
N ALA A 120 -0.29 16.02 9.64
CA ALA A 120 -1.07 15.42 8.55
C ALA A 120 -0.14 15.06 7.39
N ILE A 121 -0.18 13.80 6.96
CA ILE A 121 0.63 13.29 5.85
C ILE A 121 -0.29 12.73 4.79
N ASP A 122 -0.14 13.18 3.54
CA ASP A 122 -0.87 12.63 2.41
C ASP A 122 0.00 12.64 1.15
N LEU A 123 -0.29 11.74 0.21
CA LEU A 123 0.40 11.69 -1.07
C LEU A 123 0.00 12.88 -1.97
N SER A 124 -1.20 13.44 -1.79
CA SER A 124 -1.74 14.55 -2.58
C SER A 124 -1.60 15.88 -1.84
N LEU A 125 -0.83 16.80 -2.42
CA LEU A 125 -0.76 18.18 -1.94
C LEU A 125 -2.14 18.86 -1.96
N ASN A 126 -2.95 18.61 -3.00
CA ASN A 126 -4.30 19.18 -3.13
C ASN A 126 -5.21 18.73 -1.98
N MET A 127 -5.11 17.46 -1.56
CA MET A 127 -5.84 16.97 -0.39
C MET A 127 -5.46 17.75 0.87
N LEU A 128 -4.15 17.93 1.13
CA LEU A 128 -3.67 18.70 2.29
C LEU A 128 -4.07 20.19 2.23
N GLN A 129 -4.20 20.75 1.03
CA GLN A 129 -4.55 22.16 0.82
C GLN A 129 -6.07 22.42 0.81
N SER A 130 -6.90 21.37 0.82
CA SER A 130 -8.37 21.52 0.73
C SER A 130 -9.04 22.09 2.00
N SER A 131 -8.27 22.37 3.05
CA SER A 131 -8.76 22.88 4.32
C SER A 131 -7.78 23.88 4.94
N ASP A 132 -8.33 24.92 5.58
CA ASP A 132 -7.59 26.01 6.23
C ASP A 132 -6.98 25.63 7.59
N LEU A 133 -6.98 24.35 7.96
CA LEU A 133 -6.31 23.90 9.19
C LEU A 133 -4.83 24.28 9.18
N THR A 134 -4.36 24.85 10.28
CA THR A 134 -2.98 25.35 10.48
C THR A 134 -2.02 24.29 11.00
N THR A 135 -2.45 23.03 11.06
CA THR A 135 -1.62 21.91 11.48
C THR A 135 -0.41 21.72 10.55
N THR A 136 0.64 21.05 11.03
CA THR A 136 1.77 20.68 10.16
C THR A 136 1.31 19.69 9.10
N LYS A 137 1.57 20.00 7.82
CA LYS A 137 1.17 19.18 6.67
C LYS A 137 2.42 18.76 5.88
N ILE A 138 2.54 17.48 5.55
CA ILE A 138 3.66 16.94 4.78
C ILE A 138 3.11 16.18 3.57
N CYS A 139 3.46 16.64 2.37
CA CYS A 139 3.17 15.90 1.16
C CYS A 139 4.23 14.80 0.99
N ALA A 140 3.89 13.56 1.33
CA ALA A 140 4.82 12.44 1.27
C ALA A 140 4.11 11.11 0.96
N ASP A 141 4.88 10.18 0.42
CA ASP A 141 4.48 8.80 0.21
C ASP A 141 4.59 8.03 1.54
N MET A 142 3.52 7.34 1.94
CA MET A 142 3.51 6.55 3.19
C MET A 142 4.53 5.42 3.19
N ASP A 143 4.95 4.94 2.02
CA ASP A 143 6.00 3.91 1.93
C ASP A 143 7.41 4.48 2.05
N ASN A 144 7.56 5.81 2.10
CA ASN A 144 8.85 6.50 2.30
C ASN A 144 8.67 7.75 3.16
N LEU A 145 8.31 7.53 4.43
CA LEU A 145 7.99 8.60 5.36
C LEU A 145 9.24 9.41 5.76
N PRO A 146 9.20 10.75 5.68
CA PRO A 146 10.30 11.62 6.08
C PRO A 146 10.29 11.87 7.60
N LEU A 147 10.17 10.79 8.40
CA LEU A 147 10.09 10.84 9.86
C LEU A 147 11.21 10.02 10.48
N GLN A 148 11.76 10.51 11.59
CA GLN A 148 12.81 9.80 12.32
C GLN A 148 12.24 8.62 13.10
N ALA A 149 13.08 7.61 13.35
CA ALA A 149 12.73 6.52 14.26
C ALA A 149 12.41 7.06 15.67
N ASN A 150 11.48 6.41 16.37
CA ASN A 150 11.08 6.76 17.74
C ASN A 150 10.71 8.24 17.95
N SER A 151 10.03 8.85 16.98
CA SER A 151 9.67 10.28 17.01
C SER A 151 8.17 10.54 17.19
N VAL A 152 7.32 9.54 16.92
CA VAL A 152 5.85 9.67 16.93
C VAL A 152 5.26 8.92 18.12
N ASP A 153 4.28 9.51 18.80
CA ASP A 153 3.57 8.86 19.92
C ASP A 153 2.35 8.07 19.43
N VAL A 154 1.62 8.62 18.46
CA VAL A 154 0.40 8.00 17.91
C VAL A 154 0.37 8.12 16.39
N ILE A 155 0.00 7.03 15.72
CA ILE A 155 -0.37 7.04 14.30
C ILE A 155 -1.87 6.79 14.21
N TYR A 156 -2.58 7.65 13.50
CA TYR A 156 -3.95 7.44 13.09
C TYR A 156 -3.98 7.31 11.57
N SER A 157 -4.62 6.29 11.03
CA SER A 157 -4.77 6.13 9.60
C SER A 157 -6.12 5.51 9.27
N ASN A 158 -6.96 6.23 8.54
CA ASN A 158 -8.29 5.76 8.19
C ASN A 158 -8.43 5.63 6.68
N PHE A 159 -8.67 4.40 6.19
CA PHE A 159 -8.89 4.14 4.76
C PHE A 159 -7.72 4.56 3.85
N ALA A 160 -6.48 4.50 4.35
CA ALA A 160 -5.30 4.90 3.59
C ALA A 160 -4.28 3.78 3.35
N VAL A 161 -3.93 3.00 4.37
CA VAL A 161 -2.80 2.05 4.30
C VAL A 161 -2.92 0.97 3.22
N GLN A 162 -4.13 0.68 2.72
CA GLN A 162 -4.33 -0.27 1.62
C GLN A 162 -3.77 0.24 0.27
N TRP A 163 -3.41 1.51 0.19
CA TRP A 163 -2.78 2.12 -0.99
C TRP A 163 -1.25 2.00 -0.99
N SER A 164 -0.68 1.46 0.08
CA SER A 164 0.73 1.08 0.14
C SER A 164 1.05 0.05 -0.94
N ALA A 165 2.22 0.20 -1.56
CA ALA A 165 2.74 -0.80 -2.50
C ALA A 165 3.12 -2.10 -1.79
N ASN A 166 3.50 -2.04 -0.52
CA ASN A 166 3.80 -3.20 0.30
C ASN A 166 3.39 -2.96 1.75
N PHE A 167 2.21 -3.50 2.11
CA PHE A 167 1.65 -3.35 3.44
C PHE A 167 2.59 -3.86 4.54
N SER A 168 3.33 -4.95 4.30
CA SER A 168 4.27 -5.51 5.28
C SER A 168 5.42 -4.56 5.58
N THR A 169 6.02 -3.98 4.54
CA THR A 169 7.08 -2.96 4.68
C THR A 169 6.54 -1.70 5.33
N LEU A 170 5.32 -1.26 4.98
CA LEU A 170 4.68 -0.12 5.63
C LEU A 170 4.56 -0.36 7.14
N MET A 171 4.07 -1.52 7.59
CA MET A 171 3.95 -1.80 9.02
C MET A 171 5.31 -1.74 9.75
N GLN A 172 6.39 -2.22 9.14
CA GLN A 172 7.75 -2.09 9.69
C GLN A 172 8.18 -0.61 9.81
N SER A 173 7.91 0.20 8.78
CA SER A 173 8.19 1.63 8.81
C SER A 173 7.40 2.35 9.90
N LEU A 174 6.10 2.05 10.03
CA LEU A 174 5.24 2.62 11.08
C LEU A 174 5.71 2.22 12.49
N TYR A 175 6.14 0.97 12.66
CA TYR A 175 6.74 0.51 13.91
C TYR A 175 8.04 1.26 14.24
N SER A 176 8.91 1.47 13.24
CA SER A 176 10.19 2.17 13.43
C SER A 176 10.00 3.61 13.90
N ILE A 177 9.06 4.35 13.32
CA ILE A 177 8.83 5.77 13.66
C ILE A 177 8.13 5.98 14.99
N LEU A 178 7.34 5.00 15.46
CA LEU A 178 6.71 5.07 16.78
C LEU A 178 7.76 5.00 17.89
N LYS A 179 7.56 5.76 18.96
CA LYS A 179 8.30 5.60 20.22
C LYS A 179 7.93 4.26 20.89
N PRO A 180 8.77 3.72 21.79
CA PRO A 180 8.34 2.68 22.73
C PRO A 180 7.09 3.12 23.50
N GLY A 181 6.10 2.24 23.63
CA GLY A 181 4.76 2.54 24.14
C GLY A 181 3.87 3.36 23.17
N GLY A 182 4.34 3.61 21.96
CA GLY A 182 3.61 4.31 20.91
C GLY A 182 2.51 3.45 20.30
N GLN A 183 1.44 4.08 19.82
CA GLN A 183 0.24 3.35 19.37
C GLN A 183 -0.12 3.67 17.92
N ALA A 184 -0.64 2.67 17.21
CA ALA A 184 -1.23 2.87 15.89
C ALA A 184 -2.70 2.46 15.87
N TYR A 185 -3.54 3.34 15.34
CA TYR A 185 -4.97 3.12 15.11
C TYR A 185 -5.22 3.16 13.61
N ILE A 186 -5.54 2.01 13.02
CA ILE A 186 -5.59 1.85 11.57
C ILE A 186 -6.93 1.24 11.17
N SER A 187 -7.61 1.83 10.19
CA SER A 187 -8.65 1.15 9.42
C SER A 187 -8.15 0.85 8.02
N THR A 188 -8.36 -0.39 7.56
CA THR A 188 -7.92 -0.82 6.23
C THR A 188 -8.97 -1.71 5.56
N VAL A 189 -9.13 -1.52 4.26
CA VAL A 189 -10.05 -2.28 3.42
C VAL A 189 -9.43 -3.64 3.11
N VAL A 190 -10.19 -4.71 3.30
CA VAL A 190 -9.72 -6.09 3.16
C VAL A 190 -10.50 -6.87 2.11
N GLU A 191 -10.01 -8.07 1.82
CA GLU A 191 -10.67 -9.04 0.95
C GLU A 191 -12.17 -9.24 1.33
N GLY A 192 -12.99 -9.38 0.28
CA GLY A 192 -14.45 -9.42 0.37
C GLY A 192 -15.12 -8.07 0.14
N SER A 193 -14.36 -6.96 0.15
CA SER A 193 -14.87 -5.65 -0.26
C SER A 193 -15.22 -5.60 -1.74
N LEU A 194 -16.24 -4.79 -2.06
CA LEU A 194 -16.70 -4.46 -3.40
C LEU A 194 -17.12 -5.69 -4.23
N ASN A 195 -17.63 -6.72 -3.56
CA ASN A 195 -18.07 -7.97 -4.20
C ASN A 195 -19.24 -7.76 -5.16
N GLU A 196 -20.13 -6.80 -4.87
CA GLU A 196 -21.24 -6.45 -5.76
C GLU A 196 -20.73 -5.98 -7.12
N ILE A 197 -19.64 -5.22 -7.10
CA ILE A 197 -19.00 -4.66 -8.29
C ILE A 197 -18.24 -5.73 -9.05
N LYS A 198 -17.46 -6.56 -8.34
CA LYS A 198 -16.82 -7.75 -8.94
C LYS A 198 -17.85 -8.61 -9.68
N THR A 199 -18.98 -8.87 -9.03
CA THR A 199 -20.08 -9.65 -9.61
C THR A 199 -20.64 -8.99 -10.86
N ALA A 200 -20.94 -7.68 -10.80
CA ALA A 200 -21.48 -6.94 -11.94
C ALA A 200 -20.52 -6.93 -13.15
N PHE A 201 -19.22 -6.78 -12.91
CA PHE A 201 -18.21 -6.73 -13.96
C PHE A 201 -17.82 -8.10 -14.51
N ALA A 202 -18.00 -9.19 -13.75
CA ALA A 202 -17.81 -10.56 -14.25
C ALA A 202 -18.75 -10.89 -15.43
N ALA A 203 -19.87 -10.18 -15.56
CA ALA A 203 -20.74 -10.31 -16.73
C ALA A 203 -20.13 -9.70 -18.01
N LEU A 204 -19.12 -8.83 -17.89
CA LEU A 204 -18.46 -8.19 -19.02
C LEU A 204 -17.28 -9.01 -19.53
N ASP A 205 -16.35 -9.36 -18.62
CA ASP A 205 -15.15 -10.13 -18.91
C ASP A 205 -14.57 -10.76 -17.61
N SER A 206 -13.46 -11.48 -17.72
CA SER A 206 -12.75 -12.09 -16.59
C SER A 206 -11.66 -11.22 -15.98
N ASN A 207 -11.58 -9.94 -16.36
CA ASN A 207 -10.55 -9.01 -15.86
C ASN A 207 -10.91 -8.49 -14.46
N SER A 208 -9.91 -8.04 -13.71
CA SER A 208 -10.17 -7.35 -12.43
C SER A 208 -10.55 -5.89 -12.68
N HIS A 209 -11.73 -5.50 -12.17
CA HIS A 209 -12.24 -4.12 -12.26
C HIS A 209 -12.19 -3.35 -10.93
N ILE A 210 -11.63 -3.98 -9.89
CA ILE A 210 -11.36 -3.36 -8.60
C ILE A 210 -9.94 -3.67 -8.12
N ASN A 211 -9.46 -2.94 -7.12
CA ASN A 211 -8.18 -3.23 -6.47
C ASN A 211 -8.22 -4.58 -5.73
N THR A 212 -7.07 -5.24 -5.70
CA THR A 212 -6.87 -6.40 -4.83
C THR A 212 -6.57 -5.90 -3.43
N PHE A 213 -7.29 -6.41 -2.43
CA PHE A 213 -7.11 -6.05 -1.04
C PHE A 213 -6.46 -7.19 -0.28
N ASN A 214 -5.65 -6.86 0.72
CA ASN A 214 -5.03 -7.86 1.59
C ASN A 214 -6.08 -8.67 2.35
N SER A 215 -5.78 -9.94 2.61
CA SER A 215 -6.58 -10.77 3.51
C SER A 215 -6.31 -10.39 4.96
N GLU A 216 -7.26 -10.71 5.86
CA GLU A 216 -7.09 -10.49 7.30
C GLU A 216 -5.89 -11.26 7.87
N LEU A 217 -5.66 -12.49 7.35
CA LEU A 217 -4.52 -13.30 7.72
C LEU A 217 -3.21 -12.60 7.36
N HIS A 218 -3.10 -12.06 6.14
CA HIS A 218 -1.92 -11.33 5.72
C HIS A 218 -1.68 -10.09 6.61
N ILE A 219 -2.72 -9.30 6.88
CA ILE A 219 -2.62 -8.12 7.74
C ILE A 219 -2.10 -8.48 9.13
N ASN A 220 -2.69 -9.49 9.79
CA ASN A 220 -2.26 -9.90 11.12
C ASN A 220 -0.80 -10.39 11.12
N GLN A 221 -0.41 -11.17 10.13
CA GLN A 221 0.98 -11.64 9.98
C GLN A 221 1.95 -10.48 9.76
N SER A 222 1.61 -9.50 8.91
CA SER A 222 2.44 -8.31 8.65
C SER A 222 2.63 -7.47 9.90
N VAL A 223 1.57 -7.25 10.66
CA VAL A 223 1.58 -6.50 11.92
C VAL A 223 2.45 -7.20 12.96
N GLN A 224 2.27 -8.51 13.15
CA GLN A 224 3.08 -9.30 14.09
C GLN A 224 4.56 -9.33 13.68
N LYS A 225 4.85 -9.54 12.39
CA LYS A 225 6.22 -9.53 11.87
C LYS A 225 6.92 -8.18 12.02
N ALA A 226 6.18 -7.08 12.01
CA ALA A 226 6.72 -5.75 12.28
C ALA A 226 7.09 -5.54 13.76
N GLY A 227 6.59 -6.38 14.67
CA GLY A 227 6.85 -6.30 16.10
C GLY A 227 5.73 -5.67 16.92
N PHE A 228 4.59 -5.33 16.30
CA PHE A 228 3.46 -4.75 17.04
C PHE A 228 2.76 -5.79 17.93
N THR A 229 2.39 -5.36 19.14
CA THR A 229 1.35 -6.01 19.93
C THR A 229 -0.03 -5.58 19.43
N ILE A 230 -0.91 -6.56 19.17
CA ILE A 230 -2.28 -6.33 18.70
C ILE A 230 -3.21 -6.20 19.90
N ASN A 231 -3.55 -4.96 20.28
CA ASN A 231 -4.50 -4.69 21.36
C ASN A 231 -5.96 -4.98 20.94
N SER A 232 -6.30 -4.73 19.67
CA SER A 232 -7.61 -5.07 19.10
C SER A 232 -7.52 -5.19 17.58
N ALA A 233 -8.16 -6.21 17.02
CA ALA A 233 -8.40 -6.35 15.58
C ALA A 233 -9.87 -6.72 15.35
N LYS A 234 -10.67 -5.80 14.81
CA LYS A 234 -12.12 -5.98 14.62
C LYS A 234 -12.49 -5.83 13.15
N LYS A 235 -13.04 -6.88 12.55
CA LYS A 235 -13.68 -6.80 11.25
C LYS A 235 -15.05 -6.14 11.35
N ARG A 236 -15.35 -5.24 10.42
CA ARG A 236 -16.66 -4.60 10.21
C ARG A 236 -17.00 -4.60 8.73
N ILE A 237 -18.29 -4.61 8.44
CA ILE A 237 -18.80 -4.41 7.09
C ILE A 237 -19.57 -3.10 7.10
N TYR A 238 -19.14 -2.17 6.26
CA TYR A 238 -19.84 -0.91 6.03
C TYR A 238 -20.44 -0.93 4.63
N THR A 239 -21.68 -0.45 4.49
CA THR A 239 -22.40 -0.52 3.23
C THR A 239 -23.02 0.83 2.91
N ASP A 240 -22.77 1.31 1.70
CA ASP A 240 -23.52 2.42 1.11
C ASP A 240 -24.62 1.88 0.19
N GLU A 241 -25.77 2.56 0.20
CA GLU A 241 -26.91 2.21 -0.66
C GLU A 241 -27.15 3.30 -1.70
N TYR A 242 -27.35 2.88 -2.94
CA TYR A 242 -27.62 3.77 -4.07
C TYR A 242 -28.94 3.40 -4.74
N THR A 243 -29.60 4.43 -5.28
CA THR A 243 -30.88 4.25 -5.99
C THR A 243 -30.71 3.52 -7.33
N THR A 244 -29.50 3.49 -7.90
CA THR A 244 -29.21 2.79 -9.16
C THR A 244 -27.81 2.19 -9.16
N PRO A 245 -27.58 1.08 -9.90
CA PRO A 245 -26.24 0.53 -10.14
C PRO A 245 -25.24 1.54 -10.68
N LEU A 246 -25.69 2.44 -11.56
CA LEU A 246 -24.83 3.46 -12.14
C LEU A 246 -24.24 4.40 -11.07
N LYS A 247 -25.06 4.79 -10.08
CA LYS A 247 -24.59 5.62 -8.95
C LYS A 247 -23.63 4.85 -8.05
N ALA A 248 -23.88 3.56 -7.82
CA ALA A 248 -22.98 2.69 -7.06
C ALA A 248 -21.61 2.52 -7.74
N ILE A 249 -21.58 2.34 -9.06
CA ILE A 249 -20.32 2.25 -9.83
C ILE A 249 -19.61 3.61 -9.83
N ALA A 250 -20.35 4.71 -9.98
CA ALA A 250 -19.78 6.05 -9.98
C ALA A 250 -19.12 6.42 -8.63
N SER A 251 -19.66 5.95 -7.49
CA SER A 251 -19.12 6.26 -6.17
C SER A 251 -17.70 5.70 -5.96
N ILE A 252 -17.38 4.53 -6.52
CA ILE A 252 -16.02 3.96 -6.50
C ILE A 252 -15.03 4.84 -7.24
N LYS A 253 -15.44 5.33 -8.41
CA LYS A 253 -14.60 6.23 -9.21
C LYS A 253 -14.37 7.55 -8.46
N ALA A 254 -15.38 8.06 -7.78
CA ALA A 254 -15.29 9.29 -6.99
C ALA A 254 -14.28 9.19 -5.84
N ILE A 255 -14.14 8.01 -5.21
CA ILE A 255 -13.16 7.79 -4.12
C ILE A 255 -11.81 7.26 -4.62
N GLY A 256 -11.59 7.18 -5.94
CA GLY A 256 -10.33 6.73 -6.53
C GLY A 256 -10.10 5.21 -6.50
N ALA A 257 -11.03 4.40 -6.00
CA ALA A 257 -10.95 2.93 -5.85
C ALA A 257 -11.05 2.12 -7.16
N THR A 258 -10.69 2.71 -8.29
CA THR A 258 -10.68 2.05 -9.61
C THR A 258 -9.34 1.35 -9.86
N THR A 259 -9.39 0.20 -10.55
CA THR A 259 -8.26 -0.73 -10.74
C THR A 259 -6.95 -0.03 -11.06
N GLN A 260 -5.93 -0.44 -10.33
CA GLN A 260 -4.53 -0.05 -10.48
C GLN A 260 -3.76 -1.00 -11.43
N ASN A 261 -4.25 -2.22 -11.68
CA ASN A 261 -3.48 -3.23 -12.43
C ASN A 261 -3.56 -3.03 -13.95
N HIS A 262 -2.45 -2.67 -14.60
CA HIS A 262 -2.36 -2.56 -16.06
C HIS A 262 -2.12 -3.87 -16.79
N THR A 263 -1.81 -4.97 -16.09
CA THR A 263 -1.42 -6.24 -16.72
C THR A 263 -2.58 -7.05 -17.28
N ASN A 264 -3.81 -6.87 -16.74
CA ASN A 264 -5.04 -7.51 -17.21
C ASN A 264 -6.22 -6.53 -17.12
N THR A 265 -6.05 -5.28 -17.58
CA THR A 265 -7.18 -4.34 -17.72
C THR A 265 -7.57 -4.19 -19.17
N ARG A 266 -8.88 -4.16 -19.42
CA ARG A 266 -9.46 -3.84 -20.73
C ARG A 266 -8.92 -2.49 -21.20
N GLN A 267 -8.23 -2.48 -22.35
CA GLN A 267 -7.80 -1.23 -22.97
C GLN A 267 -9.02 -0.51 -23.58
N GLY A 268 -9.15 0.79 -23.29
CA GLY A 268 -10.17 1.68 -23.85
C GLY A 268 -11.37 1.97 -22.93
N LEU A 269 -12.13 3.01 -23.29
CA LEU A 269 -13.30 3.47 -22.54
C LEU A 269 -14.40 2.38 -22.46
N LEU A 270 -15.13 2.33 -21.35
CA LEU A 270 -16.37 1.58 -21.25
C LEU A 270 -17.38 2.17 -22.24
N THR A 271 -17.79 1.36 -23.22
CA THR A 271 -18.86 1.77 -24.15
C THR A 271 -20.18 1.84 -23.40
N LYS A 272 -21.14 2.62 -23.93
CA LYS A 272 -22.49 2.71 -23.35
C LYS A 272 -23.14 1.34 -23.18
N SER A 273 -22.97 0.46 -24.17
CA SER A 273 -23.50 -0.91 -24.14
C SER A 273 -22.82 -1.77 -23.06
N ALA A 274 -21.49 -1.67 -22.91
CA ALA A 274 -20.77 -2.38 -21.84
C ALA A 274 -21.23 -1.92 -20.45
N LEU A 275 -21.39 -0.62 -20.25
CA LEU A 275 -21.89 -0.06 -18.99
C LEU A 275 -23.32 -0.52 -18.69
N GLN A 276 -24.19 -0.57 -19.70
CA GLN A 276 -25.55 -1.11 -19.55
C GLN A 276 -25.54 -2.58 -19.13
N LYS A 277 -24.65 -3.39 -19.71
CA LYS A 277 -24.47 -4.81 -19.35
C LYS A 277 -24.06 -4.95 -17.88
N VAL A 278 -23.06 -4.19 -17.44
CA VAL A 278 -22.61 -4.18 -16.03
C VAL A 278 -23.73 -3.73 -15.10
N CYS A 279 -24.42 -2.63 -15.42
CA CYS A 279 -25.55 -2.15 -14.61
C CYS A 279 -26.67 -3.19 -14.49
N SER A 280 -26.96 -3.94 -15.56
CA SER A 280 -28.01 -4.97 -15.58
C SER A 280 -27.63 -6.21 -14.78
N ALA A 281 -26.33 -6.52 -14.69
CA ALA A 281 -25.79 -7.62 -13.91
C ALA A 281 -25.52 -7.27 -12.44
N TYR A 282 -25.75 -6.01 -12.04
CA TYR A 282 -25.44 -5.54 -10.70
C TYR A 282 -26.43 -6.12 -9.69
N PRO A 283 -25.96 -6.78 -8.60
CA PRO A 283 -26.85 -7.36 -7.61
C PRO A 283 -27.58 -6.26 -6.83
N LEU A 284 -28.89 -6.43 -6.66
CA LEU A 284 -29.74 -5.52 -5.89
C LEU A 284 -30.23 -6.18 -4.61
N ILE A 285 -30.19 -5.43 -3.52
CA ILE A 285 -30.75 -5.82 -2.21
C ILE A 285 -31.87 -4.82 -1.91
N ASN A 286 -33.09 -5.30 -1.70
CA ASN A 286 -34.27 -4.44 -1.46
C ASN A 286 -34.43 -3.31 -2.51
N ASN A 287 -34.21 -3.63 -3.80
CA ASN A 287 -34.22 -2.69 -4.91
C ASN A 287 -33.19 -1.54 -4.81
N LYS A 288 -32.13 -1.70 -4.01
CA LYS A 288 -31.00 -0.79 -3.91
C LYS A 288 -29.73 -1.45 -4.43
N ALA A 289 -28.88 -0.66 -5.07
CA ALA A 289 -27.53 -1.07 -5.42
C ALA A 289 -26.63 -0.79 -4.21
N CYS A 290 -26.15 -1.84 -3.55
CA CYS A 290 -25.31 -1.73 -2.38
C CYS A 290 -23.82 -1.79 -2.77
N VAL A 291 -22.99 -1.05 -2.04
CA VAL A 291 -21.53 -1.12 -2.13
C VAL A 291 -21.01 -1.45 -0.74
N SER A 292 -20.47 -2.66 -0.56
CA SER A 292 -19.95 -3.11 0.73
C SER A 292 -18.43 -3.02 0.83
N TYR A 293 -17.94 -2.62 1.99
CA TYR A 293 -16.53 -2.57 2.35
C TYR A 293 -16.32 -3.41 3.59
N HIS A 294 -15.51 -4.45 3.45
CA HIS A 294 -14.98 -5.21 4.57
C HIS A 294 -13.76 -4.46 5.09
N VAL A 295 -13.78 -4.09 6.36
CA VAL A 295 -12.76 -3.23 6.97
C VAL A 295 -12.27 -3.88 8.25
N VAL A 296 -10.96 -3.92 8.44
CA VAL A 296 -10.36 -4.26 9.74
C VAL A 296 -9.97 -2.97 10.45
N LEU A 297 -10.44 -2.84 11.69
CA LEU A 297 -10.05 -1.79 12.63
C LEU A 297 -9.00 -2.35 13.59
N LEU A 298 -7.81 -1.78 13.57
CA LEU A 298 -6.66 -2.19 14.36
C LEU A 298 -6.37 -1.14 15.44
N SER A 299 -6.06 -1.64 16.64
CA SER A 299 -5.36 -0.92 17.69
C SER A 299 -4.09 -1.69 18.00
N LEU A 300 -2.95 -1.06 17.78
CA LEU A 300 -1.62 -1.64 17.84
C LEU A 300 -0.76 -0.84 18.81
N GLU A 301 0.23 -1.51 19.39
CA GLU A 301 1.19 -0.90 20.31
C GLU A 301 2.60 -1.40 20.00
N LYS A 302 3.56 -0.47 20.06
CA LYS A 302 4.97 -0.77 20.03
C LYS A 302 5.45 -0.99 21.46
N ASP A 303 5.95 -2.18 21.74
CA ASP A 303 6.55 -2.51 23.03
C ASP A 303 7.93 -1.85 23.21
#